data_AF-A0A7J2NSQ3-F1
#
_entry.id   AF-A0A7J2NSQ3-F1
#
_cell.length_a   1.000
_cell.length_b   1.000
_cell.length_c   1.000
_cell.angle_alpha   90.00
_cell.angle_beta   90.00
_cell.angle_gamma   90.00
#
_symmetry.space_group_name_H-M   'P 1'
#
loop_
_entity.id
_entity.type
_entity.pdbx_description
1 polymer ?
#
loop_
_entity_poly.entity_id
_entity_poly.type
_entity_poly.pdbx_seq_one_letter_code
_entity_poly.pdbx_strand_id
1 'polypeptide(L)' 'MGIKEWPAKIMHILREYRRVIIVSRKPTVEELSKISKIAGIGILIVGLIGFGIQTIFKLILG' A
#
# COMPACT_ATOMS: atom_id res chain seq x y z
N MET A 1 -8.18 29.12 -20.58
CA MET A 1 -7.84 28.54 -19.27
C MET A 1 -6.36 28.79 -19.00
N GLY A 2 -6.04 29.81 -18.21
CA GLY A 2 -4.67 30.28 -18.04
C GLY A 2 -3.89 29.43 -17.03
N ILE A 3 -2.63 29.14 -17.37
CA ILE A 3 -1.64 28.41 -16.54
C ILE A 3 -1.44 29.04 -15.15
N LYS A 4 -1.87 30.30 -14.96
CA LYS A 4 -1.71 31.11 -13.74
C LYS A 4 -2.57 30.68 -12.54
N GLU A 5 -3.66 29.93 -12.74
CA GLU A 5 -4.62 29.58 -11.65
C GLU A 5 -4.33 28.21 -10.99
N TRP A 6 -3.45 27.41 -11.59
CA TRP A 6 -3.06 26.08 -11.11
C TRP A 6 -2.42 26.06 -9.71
N PRO A 7 -1.48 26.95 -9.36
CA PRO A 7 -0.84 26.88 -8.04
C PRO A 7 -1.82 27.15 -6.90
N ALA A 8 -2.78 28.04 -7.11
CA ALA A 8 -3.83 28.32 -6.12
C ALA A 8 -4.75 27.10 -5.95
N LYS A 9 -5.21 26.50 -7.04
CA LYS A 9 -6.10 25.33 -7.01
C LYS A 9 -5.46 24.12 -6.32
N ILE A 10 -4.19 23.86 -6.59
CA ILE A 10 -3.42 22.78 -5.95
C ILE A 10 -3.32 23.01 -4.43
N MET A 11 -2.99 24.24 -4.01
CA MET A 11 -2.90 24.58 -2.57
C MET A 11 -4.23 24.35 -1.82
N HIS A 12 -5.36 24.68 -2.46
CA HIS A 12 -6.68 24.40 -1.90
C HIS A 12 -6.94 22.90 -1.73
N ILE A 13 -6.62 22.09 -2.75
CA ILE A 13 -6.81 20.64 -2.73
C ILE A 13 -5.92 19.98 -1.67
N LEU A 14 -4.65 20.38 -1.55
CA LEU A 14 -3.75 19.87 -0.50
C LEU A 14 -4.28 20.16 0.91
N ARG A 15 -4.88 21.34 1.11
CA ARG A 15 -5.50 21.70 2.40
C ARG A 15 -6.70 20.82 2.71
N GLU A 16 -7.48 20.44 1.70
CA GLU A 16 -8.61 19.52 1.83
C GLU A 16 -8.14 18.10 2.16
N TYR A 17 -7.15 17.56 1.44
CA TYR A 17 -6.54 16.26 1.76
C TYR A 17 -5.97 16.20 3.17
N ARG A 18 -5.35 17.27 3.65
CA ARG A 18 -4.85 17.35 5.03
C ARG A 18 -5.98 17.18 6.05
N ARG A 19 -7.16 17.75 5.80
CA ARG A 19 -8.32 17.56 6.70
C ARG A 19 -8.78 16.11 6.73
N VAL A 20 -8.81 15.44 5.57
CA VAL A 20 -9.18 14.02 5.47
C VAL A 20 -8.21 13.15 6.29
N ILE A 21 -6.91 13.40 6.20
CA ILE A 21 -5.88 12.65 6.96
C ILE A 21 -6.00 12.90 8.47
N ILE A 22 -6.47 14.07 8.89
CA ILE A 22 -6.65 14.39 10.31
C ILE A 22 -7.94 13.76 10.87
N VAL A 23 -9.00 13.67 10.04
CA VAL A 23 -10.28 13.05 10.42
C VAL A 23 -10.18 11.51 10.43
N SER A 24 -9.26 10.92 9.68
CA SER A 24 -9.08 9.48 9.67
C SER A 24 -8.56 8.97 11.02
N ARG A 25 -9.07 7.82 11.45
CA ARG A 25 -8.68 7.18 12.71
C ARG A 25 -7.24 6.68 12.58
N LYS A 26 -6.31 7.24 13.37
CA LYS A 26 -4.95 6.70 13.48
C LYS A 26 -5.04 5.29 14.09
N PRO A 27 -4.48 4.26 13.44
CA PRO A 27 -4.58 2.89 13.93
C PRO A 27 -3.77 2.73 15.23
N THR A 28 -4.30 1.92 16.16
CA THR A 28 -3.58 1.56 17.39
C THR A 28 -2.48 0.53 17.08
N VAL A 29 -1.41 0.50 17.87
CA VAL A 29 -0.30 -0.49 17.72
C VAL A 29 -0.82 -1.94 17.73
N GLU A 30 -1.85 -2.22 18.51
CA GLU A 30 -2.51 -3.53 18.55
C GLU A 30 -3.22 -3.90 17.24
N GLU A 31 -3.96 -2.95 16.64
CA GLU A 31 -4.64 -3.14 15.36
C GLU A 31 -3.61 -3.34 14.23
N LEU A 32 -2.55 -2.52 14.23
CA LEU A 32 -1.43 -2.65 13.29
C LEU A 32 -0.74 -4.01 13.40
N SER A 33 -0.46 -4.46 14.63
CA SER A 33 0.19 -5.75 14.86
C SER A 33 -0.67 -6.92 14.38
N LYS A 34 -1.98 -6.88 14.63
CA LYS A 34 -2.92 -7.91 14.15
C LYS A 34 -2.96 -7.96 12.62
N ILE A 35 -3.13 -6.82 11.96
CA ILE A 35 -3.20 -6.73 10.49
C ILE A 35 -1.86 -7.14 9.88
N SER A 36 -0.74 -6.66 10.43
CA SER A 36 0.60 -6.99 9.93
C SER A 36 0.91 -8.48 10.01
N LYS A 37 0.45 -9.18 11.06
CA LYS A 37 0.63 -10.64 11.18
C LYS A 37 -0.14 -11.38 10.11
N ILE A 38 -1.41 -11.03 9.91
CA ILE A 38 -2.27 -11.67 8.88
C ILE A 38 -1.73 -11.39 7.48
N ALA A 39 -1.36 -10.13 7.20
CA ALA A 39 -0.76 -9.73 5.93
C ALA A 39 0.58 -10.44 5.69
N GLY A 40 1.43 -10.53 6.71
CA GLY A 40 2.71 -11.24 6.64
C GLY A 40 2.55 -12.72 6.30
N ILE A 41 1.58 -13.39 6.93
CA ILE A 41 1.23 -14.78 6.60
C ILE A 41 0.76 -14.91 5.15
N GLY A 42 -0.12 -14.01 4.69
CA GLY A 42 -0.62 -14.00 3.32
C GLY A 42 0.49 -13.83 2.29
N ILE A 43 1.38 -12.85 2.48
CA ILE A 43 2.52 -12.59 1.60
C ILE A 43 3.46 -13.80 1.56
N LEU A 44 3.73 -14.42 2.72
CA LEU A 44 4.62 -15.57 2.82
C LEU A 44 4.06 -16.80 2.08
N ILE A 45 2.77 -17.08 2.21
CA ILE A 45 2.12 -18.19 1.50
C ILE A 45 2.16 -17.95 -0.01
N VAL A 46 1.73 -16.78 -0.48
CA VAL A 46 1.71 -16.45 -1.91
C VAL A 46 3.12 -16.46 -2.49
N GLY A 47 4.10 -15.91 -1.75
CA GLY A 47 5.51 -15.91 -2.12
C GLY A 47 6.09 -17.31 -2.23
N LEU A 48 5.80 -18.20 -1.28
CA LEU A 48 6.26 -19.60 -1.34
C LEU A 48 5.64 -20.37 -2.49
N ILE A 49 4.36 -20.16 -2.79
CA ILE A 49 3.70 -20.81 -3.93
C ILE A 49 4.35 -20.35 -5.25
N GLY A 50 4.49 -19.04 -5.45
CA GLY A 50 5.13 -18.49 -6.64
C GLY A 50 6.60 -18.91 -6.77
N PHE A 51 7.34 -18.90 -5.66
CA PHE A 51 8.73 -19.36 -5.62
C PHE A 51 8.85 -20.86 -5.89
N GLY A 52 7.94 -21.68 -5.36
CA GLY A 52 7.90 -23.13 -5.60
C GLY A 52 7.67 -23.44 -7.07
N ILE A 53 6.69 -22.79 -7.70
CA ILE A 53 6.44 -22.93 -9.14
C ILE A 53 7.67 -22.52 -9.95
N GLN A 54 8.26 -21.36 -9.66
CA GLN A 54 9.46 -20.90 -10.37
C GLN A 54 10.63 -21.89 -10.22
N THR A 55 10.85 -22.39 -9.02
CA THR A 55 11.95 -23.31 -8.72
C THR A 55 11.77 -24.63 -9.45
N ILE A 56 10.55 -25.19 -9.44
CA ILE A 56 10.22 -26.43 -10.15
C ILE A 56 10.39 -26.25 -11.67
N PHE A 57 9.89 -25.15 -12.24
CA PHE A 57 10.04 -24.85 -13.66
C PHE A 57 11.50 -24.73 -14.08
N LYS A 58 12.33 -24.04 -13.28
CA LYS A 58 13.77 -23.92 -13.54
C LYS A 58 14.49 -25.25 -13.45
N LEU A 59 14.08 -26.15 -12.55
CA LEU A 59 14.68 -27.47 -12.39
C LEU A 59 14.32 -28.44 -13.54
N ILE A 60 13.14 -28.28 -14.14
CA ILE A 60 12.66 -29.15 -15.22
C ILE A 60 13.08 -28.64 -16.60
N LEU A 61 13.07 -27.32 -16.81
CA LEU A 61 13.36 -26.70 -18.11
C LEU A 61 14.84 -26.35 -18.31
N GLY A 62 15.61 -26.26 -17.21
CA GLY A 62 17.07 -26.11 -17.23
C GLY A 62 17.77 -27.45 -17.12
#